data_AF-A0A937DJT2-F1
#
_entry.id   AF-A0A937DJT2-F1
#
_cell.length_a   1.000
_cell.length_b   1.000
_cell.length_c   1.000
_cell.angle_alpha   90.00
_cell.angle_beta   90.00
_cell.angle_gamma   90.00
#
_symmetry.space_group_name_H-M   'P 1'
#
loop_
_entity.id
_entity.type
_entity.pdbx_description
1 polymer ?
#
loop_
_entity_poly.entity_id
_entity_poly.type
_entity_poly.pdbx_seq_one_letter_code
_entity_poly.pdbx_strand_id
1 'polypeptide(L)' 'MGDLLDRGAAFLDTQRHQHLSRPVLYRRGTDEKEVQTTIGKTEFEQADDAGLIHRVESRDFLVRTAELDLGAGPILPRA' A
#
# COMPACT_ATOMS: atom_id res chain seq x y z
N MET A 1 -21.82 -21.01 -14.29
CA MET A 1 -20.74 -21.30 -13.32
C MET A 1 -19.98 -19.99 -13.15
N GLY A 2 -19.99 -19.38 -11.96
CA GLY A 2 -19.27 -18.11 -11.78
C GLY A 2 -17.76 -18.31 -11.84
N ASP A 3 -17.03 -17.26 -12.22
CA ASP A 3 -15.57 -17.29 -12.32
C ASP A 3 -14.97 -17.61 -10.93
N LEU A 4 -14.45 -18.82 -10.79
CA LEU A 4 -13.88 -19.31 -9.53
C LEU A 4 -12.56 -18.62 -9.20
N LEU A 5 -11.81 -18.18 -10.21
CA LEU A 5 -10.54 -17.49 -10.02
C LEU A 5 -10.78 -16.08 -9.50
N ASP A 6 -11.74 -15.35 -10.08
CA ASP A 6 -12.11 -14.02 -9.59
C ASP A 6 -12.60 -14.06 -8.14
N ARG A 7 -13.42 -15.06 -7.80
CA ARG A 7 -13.90 -15.25 -6.41
C ARG A 7 -12.76 -15.57 -5.45
N GLY A 8 -11.82 -16.42 -5.87
CA GLY A 8 -10.62 -16.72 -5.10
C GLY A 8 -9.76 -15.48 -4.86
N ALA A 9 -9.54 -14.67 -5.90
CA ALA A 9 -8.79 -13.43 -5.81
C ALA A 9 -9.44 -12.42 -4.86
N ALA A 10 -10.77 -12.22 -4.96
CA ALA A 10 -11.52 -11.34 -4.06
C ALA A 10 -11.46 -11.81 -2.60
N PHE A 11 -11.52 -13.12 -2.36
CA PHE A 11 -11.37 -13.70 -1.02
C PHE A 11 -9.98 -13.40 -0.44
N LEU A 12 -8.91 -13.64 -1.22
CA LEU A 12 -7.54 -13.38 -0.79
C LEU A 12 -7.30 -11.88 -0.51
N ASP A 13 -7.85 -10.99 -1.33
CA ASP A 13 -7.76 -9.55 -1.07
C ASP A 13 -8.45 -9.15 0.24
N THR A 14 -9.62 -9.75 0.52
CA THR A 14 -10.34 -9.54 1.78
C THR A 14 -9.52 -10.01 2.98
N GLN A 15 -8.93 -11.20 2.91
CA GLN A 15 -8.08 -11.73 3.98
C GLN A 15 -6.83 -10.88 4.20
N ARG A 16 -6.18 -10.45 3.11
CA ARG A 16 -5.02 -9.55 3.17
C ARG A 16 -5.36 -8.26 3.91
N HIS A 17 -6.45 -7.60 3.52
CA HIS A 17 -6.83 -6.36 4.17
C HIS A 17 -7.20 -6.58 5.64
N GLN A 18 -7.96 -7.63 5.96
CA GLN A 18 -8.40 -7.91 7.33
C GLN A 18 -7.25 -8.21 8.30
N HIS A 19 -6.20 -8.88 7.83
CA HIS A 19 -5.16 -9.43 8.71
C HIS A 19 -3.79 -8.76 8.56
N LEU A 20 -3.53 -8.11 7.43
CA LEU A 20 -2.22 -7.51 7.11
C LEU A 20 -2.29 -5.99 6.97
N SER A 21 -3.43 -5.35 7.26
CA SER A 21 -3.50 -3.89 7.32
C SER A 21 -3.11 -3.35 8.68
N ARG A 22 -2.62 -2.12 8.69
CA ARG A 22 -2.39 -1.31 9.90
C ARG A 22 -2.89 0.11 9.64
N PRO A 23 -3.38 0.82 10.66
CA PRO A 23 -3.71 2.23 10.53
C PRO A 23 -2.44 3.03 10.24
N VAL A 24 -2.49 3.89 9.22
CA VAL A 24 -1.46 4.87 8.89
C VAL A 24 -2.12 6.20 8.59
N LEU A 25 -1.40 7.29 8.83
CA LEU A 25 -1.88 8.63 8.49
C LEU A 25 -1.49 8.95 7.04
N TYR A 26 -2.47 9.03 6.15
CA TYR A 26 -2.30 9.60 4.82
C TYR A 26 -2.38 11.12 4.91
N ARG A 27 -1.38 11.82 4.38
CA ARG A 27 -1.34 13.29 4.31
C ARG A 27 -1.14 13.75 2.87
N ARG A 28 -1.94 14.72 2.44
CA ARG A 28 -1.79 15.40 1.15
C ARG A 28 -2.04 16.88 1.31
N GLY A 29 -0.99 17.68 1.24
CA GLY A 29 -1.07 19.11 1.55
C GLY A 29 -1.55 19.30 2.98
N THR A 30 -2.70 19.97 3.15
CA THR A 30 -3.35 20.17 4.45
C THR A 30 -4.35 19.07 4.81
N ASP A 31 -4.68 18.17 3.88
CA ASP A 31 -5.62 17.10 4.13
C ASP A 31 -4.93 15.93 4.86
N GLU A 32 -5.60 15.36 5.84
CA GLU A 32 -5.14 14.18 6.58
C GLU A 32 -6.28 13.19 6.79
N LYS A 33 -5.97 11.90 6.70
CA LYS A 33 -6.91 10.82 7.00
C LYS A 33 -6.18 9.57 7.46
N GLU A 34 -6.70 8.94 8.51
CA GLU A 34 -6.27 7.60 8.91
C GLU A 34 -6.86 6.57 7.94
N VAL A 35 -6.00 5.71 7.37
CA VAL A 35 -6.37 4.66 6.42
C VAL A 35 -5.74 3.32 6.82
N GLN A 36 -6.47 2.23 6.62
CA GLN A 36 -6.00 0.87 6.80
C GLN A 36 -5.18 0.44 5.58
N THR A 37 -3.89 0.18 5.83
CA THR A 37 -2.93 -0.04 4.75
C THR A 37 -2.10 -1.30 4.97
N THR A 38 -1.95 -2.11 3.94
CA THR A 38 -0.93 -3.16 3.92
C THR A 38 0.40 -2.56 3.49
N ILE A 39 1.42 -2.72 4.33
CA ILE A 39 2.74 -2.13 4.11
C ILE A 39 3.68 -3.21 3.56
N GLY A 40 4.05 -3.08 2.29
CA GLY A 40 5.11 -3.84 1.65
C GLY A 40 6.49 -3.30 2.00
N LYS A 41 7.49 -4.16 1.95
CA LYS A 41 8.89 -3.81 2.15
C LYS A 41 9.75 -4.61 1.18
N THR A 42 10.55 -3.90 0.39
CA THR A 42 11.56 -4.47 -0.49
C THR A 42 12.90 -3.83 -0.17
N GLU A 43 13.91 -4.62 0.17
CA GLU A 43 15.25 -4.13 0.47
C GLU A 43 16.18 -4.42 -0.70
N PHE A 44 16.99 -3.44 -1.05
CA PHE A 44 18.05 -3.55 -2.03
C PHE A 44 19.38 -3.20 -1.38
N GLU A 45 20.42 -3.94 -1.73
CA GLU A 45 21.78 -3.68 -1.32
C GLU A 45 22.67 -3.65 -2.55
N GLN A 46 23.45 -2.58 -2.72
CA GLN A 46 24.37 -2.41 -3.84
C GLN A 46 25.69 -1.84 -3.33
N ALA A 47 26.80 -2.52 -3.62
CA ALA A 47 28.13 -1.93 -3.44
C ALA A 47 28.45 -0.99 -4.61
N ASP A 48 29.01 0.18 -4.31
CA ASP A 48 29.60 1.05 -5.34
C ASP A 48 31.01 0.60 -5.73
N ASP A 49 31.63 1.28 -6.70
CA ASP A 49 32.97 0.97 -7.20
C ASP A 49 34.08 1.16 -6.13
N ALA A 50 33.80 1.89 -5.05
CA ALA A 50 34.70 2.09 -3.92
C ALA A 50 34.47 1.08 -2.77
N GLY A 51 33.49 0.18 -2.92
CA GLY A 51 33.11 -0.82 -1.92
C GLY A 51 32.16 -0.32 -0.83
N LEU A 52 31.57 0.87 -0.97
CA LEU A 52 30.55 1.39 -0.06
C LEU A 52 29.22 0.67 -0.34
N ILE A 53 28.58 0.17 0.72
CA ILE A 53 27.28 -0.50 0.63
C ILE A 53 26.14 0.53 0.71
N HIS A 54 25.38 0.65 -0.37
CA HIS A 54 24.11 1.35 -0.41
C HIS A 54 22.96 0.41 -0.08
N ARG A 55 22.28 0.65 1.05
CA ARG A 55 21.03 -0.02 1.40
C ARG A 55 19.85 0.89 1.11
N VAL A 56 18.94 0.42 0.25
CA VAL A 56 17.68 1.09 -0.07
C VAL A 56 16.52 0.27 0.45
N GLU A 57 15.64 0.90 1.21
CA GLU A 57 14.38 0.29 1.66
C GLU A 57 13.22 0.94 0.91
N SER A 58 12.59 0.17 0.01
CA SER A 58 11.36 0.58 -0.65
C SER A 58 10.16 0.16 0.20
N ARG A 59 9.24 1.10 0.45
CA ARG A 59 7.99 0.87 1.17
C ARG A 59 6.81 1.06 0.25
N ASP A 60 6.03 -0.01 0.06
CA ASP A 60 4.82 0.02 -0.74
C ASP A 60 3.60 0.08 0.17
N PHE A 61 2.63 0.93 -0.17
CA PHE A 61 1.42 1.11 0.61
C PHE A 61 0.21 0.74 -0.23
N LEU A 62 -0.46 -0.36 0.13
CA LEU A 62 -1.67 -0.80 -0.55
C LEU A 62 -2.89 -0.37 0.25
N VAL A 63 -3.61 0.60 -0.29
CA VAL A 63 -4.80 1.22 0.30
C VAL A 63 -6.00 0.93 -0.58
N ARG A 64 -7.16 0.64 0.04
CA ARG A 64 -8.42 0.51 -0.70
C ARG A 64 -8.87 1.88 -1.19
N THR A 65 -9.32 1.97 -2.45
CA THR A 65 -9.81 3.24 -3.03
C THR A 65 -10.92 3.87 -2.20
N ALA A 66 -11.82 3.06 -1.64
CA ALA A 66 -12.92 3.53 -0.79
C ALA A 66 -12.44 4.21 0.50
N GLU A 67 -11.22 3.93 0.96
CA GLU A 67 -10.64 4.59 2.13
C GLU A 67 -9.98 5.93 1.79
N LEU A 68 -9.64 6.15 0.52
CA LEU A 68 -9.12 7.42 0.02
C LEU A 68 -10.26 8.37 -0.41
N ASP A 69 -11.26 8.53 0.44
CA ASP A 69 -12.26 9.60 0.34
C ASP A 69 -12.01 10.64 1.45
N LEU A 70 -11.61 11.85 1.07
CA LEU A 70 -11.32 12.95 2.00
C LEU A 70 -12.50 13.92 2.19
N GLY A 71 -13.72 13.48 1.87
CA GLY A 71 -14.95 14.27 2.03
C GLY A 71 -15.41 15.01 0.78
N ALA A 72 -14.61 14.97 -0.31
CA ALA A 72 -14.97 15.50 -1.62
C ALA A 72 -15.16 14.38 -2.67
N GLY A 73 -15.23 13.12 -2.23
CA GLY A 73 -15.27 11.93 -3.08
C GLY A 73 -13.92 11.22 -3.17
N PRO A 74 -13.87 10.08 -3.87
CA PRO A 74 -12.67 9.27 -3.98
C PRO A 74 -11.56 10.03 -4.70
N ILE A 75 -10.39 10.08 -4.07
CA ILE A 75 -9.18 10.66 -4.64
C ILE A 75 -8.21 9.55 -5.04
N LEU A 76 -7.52 9.75 -6.16
CA LEU A 76 -6.42 8.87 -6.54
C LEU A 76 -5.10 9.33 -5.90
N PRO A 77 -4.19 8.40 -5.57
CA PRO A 77 -2.82 8.73 -5.22
C PRO A 77 -2.15 9.57 -6.31
N ARG A 78 -1.24 10.46 -5.92
CA ARG A 78 -0.38 11.22 -6.82
C ARG A 78 1.08 10.82 -6.58
N ALA A 79 1.87 10.77 -7.65
CA ALA A 79 3.32 10.58 -7.59
C ALA A 79 4.03 11.89 -7.20
#